data_AF-A0A323U303-F1
#
_entry.id   AF-A0A323U303-F1
#
_cell.length_a   1.000
_cell.length_b   1.000
_cell.length_c   1.000
_cell.angle_alpha   90.00
_cell.angle_beta   90.00
_cell.angle_gamma   90.00
#
_symmetry.space_group_name_H-M   'P 1'
#
loop_
_entity.id
_entity.type
_entity.pdbx_description
1 polymer ?
#
loop_
_entity_poly.entity_id
_entity_poly.type
_entity_poly.pdbx_seq_one_letter_code
_entity_poly.pdbx_strand_id
1 'polypeptide(L)'
;MGLRERIVEITTPEEADQFIDQHPLAAIFKAGTCHKTMQGWGHVQKFLEPYEDIRVGVIRVVEHRAASNHIALRSGIVHHSPQIILFQKGQPLYELNNWDITPENLEPAKALLPEPGQPTPDQGTSRSNLDVYKRLLDLYLEGHLSEYEFQLAYLNTFRGDASLRSQEEFELINSLFGNPDQGVASAGHHIHPLAIMEHEARHPQAIPLRERAAALREKLKGF
;
A
#
# COMPACT_ATOMS: atom_id res chain seq x y z
N MET A 1 -9.40 -0.14 13.50
CA MET A 1 -9.28 1.30 13.18
C MET A 1 -10.63 1.82 12.68
N GLY A 2 -11.18 2.88 13.27
CA GLY A 2 -12.52 3.35 12.90
C GLY A 2 -12.54 3.91 11.47
N LEU A 3 -13.67 3.78 10.76
CA LEU A 3 -13.74 4.24 9.35
C LEU A 3 -13.31 5.70 9.18
N ARG A 4 -13.62 6.56 10.16
CA ARG A 4 -13.25 7.99 10.15
C ARG A 4 -11.75 8.23 10.06
N GLU A 5 -10.94 7.37 10.67
CA GLU A 5 -9.48 7.51 10.69
C GLU A 5 -8.87 7.05 9.35
N ARG A 6 -9.64 6.32 8.53
CA ARG A 6 -9.24 5.73 7.24
C ARG A 6 -9.69 6.56 6.04
N ILE A 7 -10.34 7.70 6.28
CA ILE A 7 -10.74 8.64 5.23
C ILE A 7 -9.60 9.59 4.94
N VAL A 8 -9.24 9.69 3.67
CA VAL A 8 -8.24 10.62 3.17
C VAL A 8 -8.90 11.53 2.16
N GLU A 9 -8.71 12.83 2.30
CA GLU A 9 -9.15 13.77 1.28
C GLU A 9 -8.15 13.79 0.12
N ILE A 10 -8.65 13.72 -1.11
CA ILE A 10 -7.83 13.78 -2.33
C ILE A 10 -8.19 15.07 -3.08
N THR A 11 -7.17 15.90 -3.27
CA THR A 11 -7.30 17.27 -3.78
C THR A 11 -6.65 17.46 -5.15
N THR A 12 -5.66 16.63 -5.49
CA THR A 12 -4.89 16.69 -6.74
C THR A 12 -4.90 15.36 -7.53
N PRO A 13 -4.65 15.40 -8.85
CA PRO A 13 -4.43 14.18 -9.65
C PRO A 13 -3.31 13.28 -9.10
N GLU A 14 -2.20 13.86 -8.65
CA GLU A 14 -1.04 13.15 -8.14
C GLU A 14 -1.35 12.41 -6.83
N GLU A 15 -2.12 13.04 -5.93
CA GLU A 15 -2.64 12.40 -4.72
C GLU A 15 -3.58 11.24 -5.05
N ALA A 16 -4.41 11.40 -6.08
CA ALA A 16 -5.25 10.31 -6.59
C ALA A 16 -4.39 9.14 -7.06
N ASP A 17 -3.28 9.43 -7.74
CA ASP A 17 -2.35 8.40 -8.20
C ASP A 17 -1.71 7.63 -7.07
N GLN A 18 -1.05 8.39 -6.21
CA GLN A 18 -0.40 7.90 -5.01
C GLN A 18 -1.38 7.09 -4.13
N PHE A 19 -2.60 7.59 -3.92
CA PHE A 19 -3.57 6.92 -3.06
C PHE A 19 -3.96 5.54 -3.59
N ILE A 20 -4.24 5.41 -4.89
CA ILE A 20 -4.61 4.11 -5.46
C ILE A 20 -3.40 3.17 -5.51
N ASP A 21 -2.19 3.67 -5.82
CA ASP A 21 -1.01 2.81 -5.95
C ASP A 21 -0.46 2.31 -4.61
N GLN A 22 -0.60 3.11 -3.55
CA GLN A 22 -0.14 2.75 -2.21
C GLN A 22 -1.06 1.76 -1.48
N HIS A 23 -2.32 1.65 -1.89
CA HIS A 23 -3.31 0.83 -1.21
C HIS A 23 -3.74 -0.31 -2.14
N PRO A 24 -3.36 -1.56 -1.84
CA PRO A 24 -3.70 -2.68 -2.70
C PRO A 24 -5.20 -2.92 -2.85
N LEU A 25 -6.00 -2.44 -1.88
CA LEU A 25 -7.44 -2.34 -1.95
C LEU A 25 -7.86 -0.96 -1.44
N ALA A 26 -8.55 -0.20 -2.28
CA ALA A 26 -8.93 1.18 -1.97
C ALA A 26 -10.33 1.50 -2.47
N ALA A 27 -11.02 2.39 -1.77
CA ALA A 27 -12.27 2.95 -2.22
C ALA A 27 -12.07 4.43 -2.54
N ILE A 28 -12.55 4.90 -3.70
CA ILE A 28 -12.65 6.33 -4.00
C ILE A 28 -14.11 6.74 -4.07
N PHE A 29 -14.50 7.69 -3.22
CA PHE A 29 -15.81 8.33 -3.23
C PHE A 29 -15.71 9.76 -3.78
N LYS A 30 -16.31 9.98 -4.95
CA LYS A 30 -16.48 11.31 -5.54
C LYS A 30 -17.76 11.92 -4.99
N ALA A 31 -17.61 12.92 -4.14
CA ALA A 31 -18.69 13.57 -3.42
C ALA A 31 -19.16 14.85 -4.13
N GLY A 32 -20.46 14.91 -4.45
CA GLY A 32 -21.13 16.13 -4.90
C GLY A 32 -21.76 16.91 -3.75
N THR A 33 -22.58 17.90 -4.09
CA THR A 33 -23.25 18.77 -3.10
C THR A 33 -24.74 18.47 -2.93
N CYS A 34 -25.28 17.48 -3.65
CA CYS A 34 -26.70 17.14 -3.63
C CYS A 34 -27.06 16.13 -2.53
N HIS A 35 -28.35 16.04 -2.19
CA HIS A 35 -28.87 15.11 -1.16
C HIS A 35 -28.53 13.64 -1.44
N LYS A 36 -28.41 13.25 -2.72
CA LYS A 36 -27.98 11.89 -3.10
C LYS A 36 -26.58 11.56 -2.59
N THR A 37 -25.70 12.55 -2.50
CA THR A 37 -24.34 12.36 -1.99
C THR A 37 -24.35 12.00 -0.51
N MET A 38 -25.14 12.70 0.30
CA MET A 38 -25.25 12.40 1.74
C MET A 38 -25.85 11.01 1.97
N GLN A 39 -26.88 10.65 1.20
CA GLN A 39 -27.51 9.32 1.29
C GLN A 39 -26.53 8.21 0.85
N GLY A 40 -25.94 8.34 -0.33
CA GLY A 40 -24.99 7.36 -0.86
C GLY A 40 -23.76 7.20 0.04
N TRP A 41 -23.26 8.31 0.61
CA TRP A 41 -22.17 8.26 1.58
C TRP A 41 -22.54 7.47 2.83
N GLY A 42 -23.75 7.67 3.38
CA GLY A 42 -24.23 6.88 4.53
C GLY A 42 -24.28 5.37 4.25
N HIS A 43 -24.63 4.97 3.02
CA HIS A 43 -24.58 3.56 2.61
C HIS A 43 -23.13 3.05 2.48
N VAL A 44 -22.26 3.82 1.82
CA VAL A 44 -20.83 3.48 1.67
C VAL A 44 -20.13 3.35 3.02
N GLN A 45 -20.43 4.24 3.97
CA GLN A 45 -19.85 4.16 5.32
C GLN A 45 -20.24 2.87 6.03
N LYS A 46 -21.54 2.54 6.07
CA LYS A 46 -22.02 1.30 6.69
C LYS A 46 -21.45 0.06 6.00
N PHE A 47 -21.28 0.11 4.68
CA PHE A 47 -20.70 -0.96 3.89
C PHE A 47 -19.21 -1.17 4.20
N LEU A 48 -18.42 -0.09 4.37
CA LEU A 48 -16.96 -0.14 4.59
C LEU A 48 -16.53 -0.20 6.06
N GLU A 49 -17.45 0.03 7.00
CA GLU A 49 -17.17 -0.05 8.45
C GLU A 49 -16.52 -1.38 8.87
N PRO A 50 -17.02 -2.56 8.41
CA PRO A 50 -16.45 -3.85 8.81
C PRO A 50 -15.08 -4.17 8.17
N TYR A 51 -14.64 -3.38 7.20
CA TYR A 51 -13.42 -3.62 6.44
C TYR A 51 -12.31 -2.65 6.87
N GLU A 52 -11.57 -3.02 7.90
CA GLU A 52 -10.57 -2.14 8.52
C GLU A 52 -9.38 -1.82 7.60
N ASP A 53 -9.10 -2.66 6.61
CA ASP A 53 -7.94 -2.50 5.70
C ASP A 53 -8.21 -1.57 4.52
N ILE A 54 -9.48 -1.23 4.27
CA ILE A 54 -9.85 -0.46 3.09
C ILE A 54 -9.80 1.02 3.42
N ARG A 55 -8.88 1.76 2.81
CA ARG A 55 -8.89 3.22 2.93
C ARG A 55 -9.87 3.85 1.95
N VAL A 56 -10.42 4.99 2.35
CA VAL A 56 -11.42 5.71 1.56
C VAL A 56 -10.90 7.07 1.16
N GLY A 57 -10.58 7.23 -0.12
CA GLY A 57 -10.25 8.51 -0.73
C GLY A 57 -11.53 9.28 -1.04
N VAL A 58 -11.69 10.48 -0.50
CA VAL A 58 -12.85 11.33 -0.77
C VAL A 58 -12.41 12.52 -1.61
N ILE A 59 -13.09 12.71 -2.75
CA ILE A 59 -12.88 13.86 -3.64
C ILE A 59 -14.14 14.71 -3.61
N ARG A 60 -14.07 15.95 -3.10
CA ARG A 60 -15.16 16.93 -3.23
C ARG A 60 -15.14 17.50 -4.65
N VAL A 61 -16.00 17.01 -5.53
CA VAL A 61 -15.86 17.21 -6.99
C VAL A 61 -16.01 18.66 -7.44
N VAL A 62 -16.71 19.48 -6.66
CA VAL A 62 -16.87 20.93 -6.92
C VAL A 62 -15.55 21.67 -6.69
N GLU A 63 -14.78 21.24 -5.69
CA GLU A 63 -13.50 21.86 -5.30
C GLU A 63 -12.34 21.26 -6.10
N HIS A 64 -12.35 19.93 -6.30
CA HIS A 64 -11.22 19.16 -6.82
C HIS A 64 -11.57 18.46 -8.14
N ARG A 65 -12.10 19.23 -9.09
CA ARG A 65 -12.54 18.71 -10.39
C ARG A 65 -11.44 18.02 -11.17
N ALA A 66 -10.20 18.54 -11.11
CA ALA A 66 -9.05 17.95 -11.78
C ALA A 66 -8.75 16.52 -11.27
N ALA A 67 -8.70 16.32 -9.95
CA ALA A 67 -8.53 15.01 -9.34
C ALA A 67 -9.67 14.05 -9.75
N SER A 68 -10.92 14.54 -9.74
CA SER A 68 -12.08 13.72 -10.11
C SER A 68 -12.08 13.25 -11.58
N ASN A 69 -11.68 14.14 -12.49
CA ASN A 69 -11.53 13.85 -13.91
C ASN A 69 -10.33 12.90 -14.15
N HIS A 70 -9.25 13.06 -13.39
CA HIS A 70 -8.09 12.16 -13.47
C HIS A 70 -8.47 10.71 -13.10
N ILE A 71 -9.25 10.52 -12.04
CA ILE A 71 -9.77 9.19 -11.69
C ILE A 71 -10.60 8.60 -12.83
N ALA A 72 -11.42 9.40 -13.53
CA ALA A 72 -12.19 8.93 -14.68
C ALA A 72 -11.28 8.49 -15.85
N LEU A 73 -10.23 9.28 -16.15
CA LEU A 73 -9.23 8.94 -17.15
C LEU A 73 -8.50 7.63 -16.80
N ARG A 74 -8.03 7.52 -15.55
CA ARG A 74 -7.24 6.39 -15.08
C ARG A 74 -8.03 5.09 -15.03
N SER A 75 -9.26 5.15 -14.54
CA SER A 75 -10.13 3.97 -14.45
C SER A 75 -10.79 3.59 -15.77
N GLY A 76 -10.84 4.52 -16.74
CA GLY A 76 -11.68 4.37 -17.94
C GLY A 76 -13.19 4.45 -17.65
N ILE A 77 -13.59 4.78 -16.42
CA ILE A 77 -14.99 4.88 -16.00
C ILE A 77 -15.45 6.33 -16.12
N VAL A 78 -16.63 6.53 -16.73
CA VAL A 78 -17.24 7.85 -16.90
C VAL A 78 -17.43 8.52 -15.53
N HIS A 79 -17.08 9.81 -15.47
CA HIS A 79 -17.25 10.61 -14.26
C HIS A 79 -18.74 10.77 -13.90
N HIS A 80 -19.09 10.39 -12.66
CA HIS A 80 -20.36 10.70 -12.03
C HIS A 80 -20.16 11.27 -10.62
N SER A 81 -21.24 11.84 -10.05
CA SER A 81 -21.25 12.35 -8.67
C SER A 81 -22.67 12.33 -8.08
N PRO A 82 -22.91 11.64 -6.96
CA PRO A 82 -21.94 10.83 -6.22
C PRO A 82 -21.51 9.59 -7.02
N GLN A 83 -20.29 9.12 -6.77
CA GLN A 83 -19.75 7.89 -7.39
C GLN A 83 -18.78 7.22 -6.42
N ILE A 84 -18.88 5.89 -6.28
CA ILE A 84 -17.95 5.05 -5.54
C ILE A 84 -17.26 4.12 -6.53
N ILE A 85 -15.94 4.04 -6.47
CA ILE A 85 -15.14 3.09 -7.25
C ILE A 85 -14.25 2.32 -6.28
N LEU A 86 -14.31 1.00 -6.35
CA LEU A 86 -13.38 0.11 -5.66
C LEU A 86 -12.22 -0.20 -6.59
N PHE A 87 -11.01 -0.09 -6.07
CA PHE A 87 -9.76 -0.39 -6.75
C PHE A 87 -9.05 -1.54 -6.07
N GLN A 88 -8.49 -2.46 -6.85
CA GLN A 88 -7.55 -3.48 -6.37
C GLN A 88 -6.30 -3.46 -7.24
N LYS A 89 -5.13 -3.34 -6.59
CA LYS A 89 -3.82 -3.32 -7.24
C LYS A 89 -3.78 -2.34 -8.41
N GLY A 90 -4.32 -1.15 -8.19
CA GLY A 90 -4.38 -0.08 -9.19
C GLY A 90 -5.50 -0.17 -10.22
N GLN A 91 -6.24 -1.29 -10.28
CA GLN A 91 -7.27 -1.53 -11.29
C GLN A 91 -8.68 -1.33 -10.70
N PRO A 92 -9.62 -0.73 -11.45
CA PRO A 92 -11.01 -0.60 -11.00
C PRO A 92 -11.69 -1.98 -11.00
N LEU A 93 -12.31 -2.34 -9.88
CA LEU A 93 -13.04 -3.61 -9.71
C LEU A 93 -14.55 -3.46 -9.80
N TYR A 94 -15.07 -2.38 -9.22
CA TYR A 94 -16.50 -2.19 -9.04
C TYR A 94 -16.84 -0.72 -8.97
N GLU A 95 -17.99 -0.33 -9.51
CA GLU A 95 -18.46 1.04 -9.49
C GLU A 95 -19.97 1.11 -9.28
N LEU A 96 -20.40 2.12 -8.53
CA LEU A 96 -21.78 2.57 -8.45
C LEU A 96 -21.82 4.09 -8.42
N ASN A 97 -22.91 4.68 -8.90
CA ASN A 97 -23.10 6.13 -8.89
C ASN A 97 -24.55 6.53 -8.64
N ASN A 98 -24.78 7.81 -8.35
CA ASN A 98 -26.10 8.41 -8.22
C ASN A 98 -27.05 7.60 -7.30
N TRP A 99 -28.13 7.08 -7.88
CA TRP A 99 -29.17 6.32 -7.18
C TRP A 99 -28.83 4.85 -7.02
N ASP A 100 -27.80 4.37 -7.72
CA ASP A 100 -27.39 2.97 -7.66
C ASP A 100 -26.55 2.68 -6.41
N ILE A 101 -26.12 3.72 -5.66
CA ILE A 101 -25.43 3.56 -4.36
C ILE A 101 -26.46 3.22 -3.27
N THR A 102 -26.95 1.98 -3.28
CA THR A 102 -27.86 1.42 -2.27
C THR A 102 -27.20 0.23 -1.55
N PRO A 103 -27.69 -0.16 -0.35
CA PRO A 103 -27.18 -1.34 0.33
C PRO A 103 -27.26 -2.61 -0.54
N GLU A 104 -28.36 -2.79 -1.26
CA GLU A 104 -28.62 -3.96 -2.11
C GLU A 104 -27.63 -4.05 -3.27
N ASN A 105 -27.30 -2.91 -3.87
CA ASN A 105 -26.33 -2.85 -4.96
C ASN A 105 -24.88 -2.90 -4.46
N LEU A 106 -24.61 -2.57 -3.20
CA LEU A 106 -23.29 -2.73 -2.58
C LEU A 106 -23.00 -4.18 -2.15
N GLU A 107 -24.02 -5.00 -1.87
CA GLU A 107 -23.85 -6.40 -1.46
C GLU A 107 -22.95 -7.23 -2.39
N PRO A 108 -23.12 -7.21 -3.72
CA PRO A 108 -22.25 -7.97 -4.63
C PRO A 108 -20.77 -7.62 -4.50
N ALA A 109 -20.45 -6.37 -4.14
CA ALA A 109 -19.08 -5.94 -3.98
C ALA A 109 -18.37 -6.67 -2.82
N LYS A 110 -19.09 -7.20 -1.82
CA LYS A 110 -18.47 -7.97 -0.72
C LYS A 110 -17.70 -9.18 -1.23
N ALA A 111 -18.17 -9.83 -2.29
CA ALA A 111 -17.48 -10.97 -2.89
C ALA A 111 -16.13 -10.60 -3.54
N LEU A 112 -15.90 -9.30 -3.76
CA LEU A 112 -14.65 -8.74 -4.30
C LEU A 112 -13.72 -8.22 -3.19
N LEU A 113 -14.23 -8.13 -1.96
CA LEU A 113 -13.51 -7.70 -0.77
C LEU A 113 -13.10 -8.94 0.05
N PRO A 114 -12.12 -8.84 0.97
CA PRO A 114 -11.96 -9.85 2.00
C PRO A 114 -13.22 -10.12 2.80
N GLU A 115 -13.23 -11.23 3.52
CA GLU A 115 -14.15 -11.41 4.66
C GLU A 115 -13.93 -10.31 5.71
N PRO A 116 -14.99 -9.67 6.24
CA PRO A 116 -14.88 -8.67 7.31
C PRO A 116 -14.11 -9.18 8.53
N GLY A 117 -13.12 -8.41 9.01
CA GLY A 117 -12.27 -8.82 10.12
C GLY A 117 -11.31 -9.98 9.81
N GLN A 118 -11.43 -10.61 8.63
CA GLN A 118 -10.29 -11.26 8.02
C GLN A 118 -9.50 -10.20 7.28
N PRO A 119 -8.17 -10.23 7.39
CA PRO A 119 -7.35 -9.40 6.56
C PRO A 119 -7.70 -9.62 5.07
N THR A 120 -7.61 -8.59 4.22
CA THR A 120 -7.61 -8.75 2.73
C THR A 120 -6.89 -10.05 2.33
N PRO A 121 -7.25 -10.77 1.25
CA PRO A 121 -6.30 -11.73 0.65
C PRO A 121 -5.03 -11.05 0.09
N ASP A 122 -4.80 -9.78 0.45
CA ASP A 122 -3.53 -9.03 0.39
C ASP A 122 -2.99 -8.62 1.78
N GLN A 123 -3.51 -9.24 2.84
CA GLN A 123 -2.94 -9.36 4.15
C GLN A 123 -2.84 -10.86 4.44
N GLY A 124 -1.63 -11.37 4.21
CA GLY A 124 -1.35 -12.79 4.24
C GLY A 124 -1.77 -13.44 5.54
N THR A 125 -2.55 -14.53 5.43
CA THR A 125 -2.17 -15.72 6.18
C THR A 125 -0.76 -16.07 5.71
N SER A 126 0.25 -15.70 6.49
CA SER A 126 1.60 -16.28 6.54
C SER A 126 1.98 -17.13 5.31
N ARG A 127 1.92 -16.47 4.15
CA ARG A 127 2.58 -16.79 2.89
C ARG A 127 3.32 -15.51 2.53
N SER A 128 4.13 -15.17 3.54
CA SER A 128 5.44 -14.55 3.46
C SER A 128 5.45 -13.17 2.80
N ASN A 129 5.27 -12.15 3.65
CA ASN A 129 5.83 -10.81 3.41
C ASN A 129 7.37 -10.90 3.20
N LEU A 130 7.99 -11.99 3.68
CA LEU A 130 9.35 -12.41 3.34
C LEU A 130 9.53 -12.83 1.87
N ASP A 131 8.48 -13.16 1.11
CA ASP A 131 8.57 -13.60 -0.29
C ASP A 131 8.96 -12.44 -1.19
N VAL A 132 8.58 -11.21 -0.82
CA VAL A 132 9.06 -10.00 -1.48
C VAL A 132 10.58 -9.90 -1.34
N TYR A 133 11.10 -10.17 -0.13
CA TYR A 133 12.55 -10.20 0.12
C TYR A 133 13.23 -11.38 -0.57
N LYS A 134 12.66 -12.59 -0.51
CA LYS A 134 13.17 -13.78 -1.21
C LYS A 134 13.24 -13.53 -2.71
N ARG A 135 12.21 -12.91 -3.31
CA ARG A 135 12.17 -12.58 -4.73
C ARG A 135 13.19 -11.51 -5.10
N LEU A 136 13.33 -10.44 -4.32
CA LEU A 136 14.36 -9.42 -4.57
C LEU A 136 15.77 -10.01 -4.48
N LEU A 137 16.00 -10.92 -3.52
CA LEU A 137 17.26 -11.65 -3.39
C LEU A 137 17.50 -12.57 -4.58
N ASP A 138 16.50 -13.35 -5.00
CA ASP A 138 16.60 -14.25 -6.16
C ASP A 138 16.92 -13.46 -7.44
N LEU A 139 16.19 -12.38 -7.71
CA LEU A 139 16.44 -11.51 -8.87
C LEU A 139 17.85 -10.90 -8.85
N TYR A 140 18.35 -10.48 -7.69
CA TYR A 140 19.71 -9.95 -7.56
C TYR A 140 20.78 -11.04 -7.75
N LEU A 141 20.59 -12.20 -7.11
CA LEU A 141 21.54 -13.32 -7.18
C LEU A 141 21.62 -13.92 -8.59
N GLU A 142 20.50 -13.96 -9.31
CA GLU A 142 20.38 -14.37 -10.71
C GLU A 142 20.92 -13.32 -11.70
N GLY A 143 21.21 -12.10 -11.24
CA GLY A 143 21.75 -11.01 -12.07
C GLY A 143 20.69 -10.24 -12.86
N HIS A 144 19.41 -10.39 -12.51
CA HIS A 144 18.30 -9.62 -13.08
C HIS A 144 18.18 -8.20 -12.50
N LEU A 145 18.84 -7.92 -11.37
CA LEU A 145 18.96 -6.59 -10.77
C LEU A 145 20.42 -6.22 -10.64
N SER A 146 20.76 -4.95 -10.91
CA SER A 146 22.04 -4.39 -10.48
C SER A 146 22.09 -4.22 -8.97
N GLU A 147 23.30 -4.10 -8.41
CA GLU A 147 23.49 -3.89 -6.96
C GLU A 147 22.73 -2.65 -6.46
N TYR A 148 22.78 -1.57 -7.22
CA TYR A 148 22.08 -0.32 -6.91
C TYR A 148 20.55 -0.48 -6.91
N GLU A 149 19.99 -1.12 -7.94
CA GLU A 149 18.55 -1.37 -8.04
C GLU A 149 18.06 -2.29 -6.92
N PHE A 150 18.84 -3.33 -6.59
CA PHE A 150 18.55 -4.23 -5.48
C PHE A 150 18.52 -3.48 -4.14
N GLN A 151 19.55 -2.68 -3.86
CA GLN A 151 19.64 -1.87 -2.62
C GLN A 151 18.43 -0.93 -2.48
N LEU A 152 18.09 -0.20 -3.54
CA LEU A 152 16.94 0.70 -3.56
C LEU A 152 15.62 -0.03 -3.35
N ALA A 153 15.38 -1.12 -4.08
CA ALA A 153 14.14 -1.88 -3.96
C ALA A 153 14.00 -2.46 -2.55
N TYR A 154 15.05 -3.13 -2.04
CA TYR A 154 15.05 -3.75 -0.73
C TYR A 154 14.80 -2.75 0.40
N LEU A 155 15.50 -1.61 0.40
CA LEU A 155 15.39 -0.60 1.46
C LEU A 155 14.04 0.14 1.42
N ASN A 156 13.49 0.39 0.23
CA ASN A 156 12.14 0.94 0.10
C ASN A 156 11.07 -0.02 0.61
N THR A 157 11.19 -1.32 0.31
CA THR A 157 10.32 -2.37 0.86
C THR A 157 10.45 -2.43 2.38
N PHE A 158 11.68 -2.43 2.91
CA PHE A 158 11.94 -2.45 4.35
C PHE A 158 11.35 -1.25 5.10
N ARG A 159 11.45 -0.05 4.54
CA ARG A 159 10.82 1.15 5.11
C ARG A 159 9.29 1.05 5.16
N GLY A 160 8.67 0.51 4.10
CA GLY A 160 7.22 0.40 3.97
C GLY A 160 6.59 -0.63 4.91
N ASP A 161 7.38 -1.55 5.46
CA ASP A 161 6.94 -2.73 6.20
C ASP A 161 7.33 -2.66 7.69
N ALA A 162 7.49 -1.43 8.23
CA ALA A 162 7.91 -1.18 9.60
C ALA A 162 6.82 -1.42 10.67
N SER A 163 5.65 -1.90 10.28
CA SER A 163 4.51 -2.10 11.18
C SER A 163 4.01 -3.55 11.10
N LEU A 164 4.21 -4.30 12.20
CA LEU A 164 3.69 -5.66 12.49
C LEU A 164 4.54 -6.86 11.99
N ARG A 165 5.78 -7.01 12.50
CA ARG A 165 6.58 -8.25 12.37
C ARG A 165 7.01 -8.79 13.73
N SER A 166 7.36 -10.07 13.80
CA SER A 166 8.10 -10.59 14.95
C SER A 166 9.49 -9.94 15.00
N GLN A 167 10.04 -9.82 16.20
CA GLN A 167 11.37 -9.22 16.40
C GLN A 167 12.47 -10.00 15.65
N GLU A 168 12.35 -11.33 15.59
CA GLU A 168 13.30 -12.21 14.90
C GLU A 168 13.32 -11.98 13.38
N GLU A 169 12.16 -11.84 12.74
CA GLU A 169 12.06 -11.56 11.31
C GLU A 169 12.62 -10.18 10.96
N PHE A 170 12.33 -9.17 11.80
CA PHE A 170 12.84 -7.82 11.62
C PHE A 170 14.37 -7.78 11.71
N GLU A 171 14.96 -8.40 12.73
CA GLU A 171 16.41 -8.47 12.90
C GLU A 171 17.07 -9.22 11.74
N LEU A 172 16.45 -10.30 11.26
CA LEU A 172 16.95 -11.10 10.14
C LEU A 172 17.05 -10.29 8.85
N ILE A 173 15.98 -9.62 8.42
CA ILE A 173 15.98 -8.80 7.19
C ILE A 173 16.77 -7.50 7.35
N ASN A 174 16.85 -6.94 8.56
CA ASN A 174 17.66 -5.76 8.85
C ASN A 174 19.17 -6.07 8.84
N SER A 175 19.57 -7.34 9.00
CA SER A 175 20.98 -7.76 9.01
C SER A 175 21.71 -7.57 7.68
N LEU A 176 20.99 -7.36 6.57
CA LEU A 176 21.60 -7.26 5.24
C LEU A 176 22.39 -5.96 5.05
N PHE A 177 21.96 -4.86 5.67
CA PHE A 177 22.58 -3.55 5.54
C PHE A 177 23.01 -3.02 6.91
N GLY A 178 24.14 -2.30 6.96
CA GLY A 178 24.55 -1.60 8.16
C GLY A 178 23.55 -0.52 8.54
N ASN A 179 23.23 -0.42 9.84
CA ASN A 179 22.44 0.69 10.36
C ASN A 179 23.40 1.84 10.73
N PRO A 180 23.27 3.04 10.12
CA PRO A 180 24.11 4.19 10.44
C PRO A 180 23.97 4.66 11.90
N ASP A 181 22.91 4.26 12.62
CA ASP A 181 22.61 4.67 13.99
C ASP A 181 22.99 3.65 15.08
N GLN A 182 23.89 2.68 14.82
CA GLN A 182 24.42 1.81 15.90
C GLN A 182 25.19 2.65 16.95
N GLY A 183 24.47 3.19 17.94
CA GLY A 183 24.99 4.07 18.99
C GLY A 183 24.04 5.18 19.46
N VAL A 184 22.96 5.46 18.72
CA VAL A 184 21.95 6.46 19.12
C VAL A 184 20.63 5.77 19.38
N ALA A 185 20.11 5.94 20.61
CA ALA A 185 18.83 5.37 21.06
C ALA A 185 17.62 6.04 20.38
N SER A 186 17.53 5.91 19.07
CA SER A 186 16.45 6.41 18.22
C SER A 186 15.98 5.28 17.29
N ALA A 187 15.60 4.16 17.89
CA ALA A 187 14.84 3.11 17.21
C ALA A 187 13.41 3.60 16.95
N GLY A 188 13.21 4.50 15.97
CA GLY A 188 11.85 4.93 15.64
C GLY A 188 11.59 5.97 14.55
N HIS A 189 12.58 6.67 13.97
CA HIS A 189 12.26 7.76 13.03
C HIS A 189 13.08 7.73 11.73
N HIS A 190 12.45 7.22 10.67
CA HIS A 190 12.69 7.49 9.24
C HIS A 190 14.13 7.65 8.75
N ILE A 191 14.88 6.54 8.61
CA ILE A 191 16.12 6.55 7.84
C ILE A 191 15.80 6.39 6.34
N HIS A 192 16.34 7.28 5.51
CA HIS A 192 16.12 7.29 4.05
C HIS A 192 17.01 6.25 3.35
N PRO A 193 16.50 5.45 2.37
CA PRO A 193 17.29 4.44 1.65
C PRO A 193 18.63 4.93 1.10
N LEU A 194 18.65 6.15 0.55
CA LEU A 194 19.88 6.78 0.05
C LEU A 194 20.94 6.97 1.14
N ALA A 195 20.55 7.31 2.37
CA ALA A 195 21.51 7.51 3.46
C ALA A 195 22.19 6.19 3.88
N ILE A 196 21.45 5.07 3.83
CA ILE A 196 22.00 3.74 4.10
C ILE A 196 22.96 3.31 2.99
N MET A 197 22.60 3.55 1.73
CA MET A 197 23.46 3.25 0.58
C MET A 197 24.75 4.09 0.60
N GLU A 198 24.65 5.38 0.92
CA GLU A 198 25.82 6.25 1.11
C GLU A 198 26.69 5.82 2.29
N HIS A 199 26.08 5.33 3.37
CA HIS A 199 26.81 4.79 4.51
C HIS A 199 27.56 3.51 4.13
N GLU A 200 26.92 2.54 3.46
CA GLU A 200 27.58 1.32 2.98
C GLU A 200 28.71 1.63 1.97
N ALA A 201 28.54 2.62 1.10
CA ALA A 201 29.59 3.06 0.18
C ALA A 201 30.81 3.65 0.92
N ARG A 202 30.58 4.36 2.04
CA ARG A 202 31.64 4.94 2.89
C ARG A 202 32.25 3.95 3.87
N HIS A 203 31.49 2.91 4.24
CA HIS A 203 31.86 1.89 5.20
C HIS A 203 31.65 0.50 4.59
N PRO A 204 32.46 0.14 3.58
CA PRO A 204 32.30 -1.14 2.89
C PRO A 204 32.49 -2.29 3.87
N GLN A 205 31.54 -3.22 3.84
CA GLN A 205 31.59 -4.41 4.68
C GLN A 205 32.64 -5.39 4.16
N ALA A 206 33.23 -6.18 5.07
CA ALA A 206 34.26 -7.15 4.73
C ALA A 206 33.75 -8.24 3.77
N ILE A 207 32.45 -8.54 3.82
CA ILE A 207 31.79 -9.53 2.96
C ILE A 207 30.99 -8.78 1.87
N PRO A 208 31.21 -9.10 0.57
CA PRO A 208 30.46 -8.49 -0.52
C PRO A 208 28.94 -8.61 -0.35
N LEU A 209 28.19 -7.62 -0.84
CA LEU A 209 26.72 -7.62 -0.69
C LEU A 209 26.08 -8.88 -1.30
N ARG A 210 26.60 -9.37 -2.43
CA ARG A 210 26.10 -10.58 -3.08
C ARG A 210 26.23 -11.84 -2.21
N GLU A 211 27.34 -11.97 -1.49
CA GLU A 211 27.55 -13.09 -0.57
C GLU A 211 26.64 -12.99 0.67
N ARG A 212 26.48 -11.78 1.22
CA ARG A 212 25.53 -11.52 2.31
C ARG A 212 24.08 -11.79 1.90
N ALA A 213 23.70 -11.39 0.68
CA ALA A 213 22.39 -11.64 0.10
C ALA A 213 22.12 -13.14 -0.05
N ALA A 214 23.10 -13.92 -0.54
CA ALA A 214 22.99 -15.37 -0.63
C ALA A 214 22.80 -16.01 0.76
N ALA A 215 23.59 -15.60 1.75
CA ALA A 215 23.48 -16.11 3.12
C ALA A 215 22.12 -15.77 3.75
N LEU A 216 21.59 -14.56 3.53
CA LEU A 216 20.24 -14.18 3.97
C LEU A 216 19.17 -15.02 3.27
N ARG A 217 19.31 -15.25 1.96
CA ARG A 217 18.35 -16.05 1.18
C ARG A 217 18.23 -17.48 1.68
N GLU A 218 19.35 -18.09 2.09
CA GLU A 218 19.35 -19.41 2.73
C GLU A 218 18.63 -19.39 4.09
N LYS A 219 18.91 -18.39 4.94
CA LYS A 219 18.23 -18.26 6.25
C LYS A 219 16.72 -18.10 6.08
N LEU A 220 16.29 -17.37 5.06
CA LEU A 220 14.87 -17.17 4.73
C LEU A 220 14.18 -18.43 4.19
N LYS A 221 14.89 -19.53 3.88
CA LYS A 221 14.23 -20.81 3.53
C LYS A 221 13.55 -21.48 4.73
N GLY A 222 13.98 -21.15 5.96
CA GLY A 222 13.42 -21.67 7.19
C GLY A 222 12.15 -20.95 7.69
N PHE A 223 11.73 -19.90 6.98
CA PHE A 223 10.55 -19.08 7.25
C PHE A 223 9.61 -19.15 6.06
#